data_AF-A0A1N6DQU8-F1
#
_entry.id   AF-A0A1N6DQU8-F1
#
_cell.length_a   1.000
_cell.length_b   1.000
_cell.length_c   1.000
_cell.angle_alpha   90.00
_cell.angle_beta   90.00
_cell.angle_gamma   90.00
#
_symmetry.space_group_name_H-M   'P 1'
#
loop_
_entity.id
_entity.type
_entity.pdbx_description
1 polymer ?
#
loop_
_entity_poly.entity_id
_entity_poly.type
_entity_poly.pdbx_seq_one_letter_code
_entity_poly.pdbx_strand_id
1 'polypeptide(L)'
;MKELIVIGVGGAGLSLAQQAHKRIGGRFLAINTDSEPLKDLPAGQGLVIGPHSCGGKSAVSPARGRKAVEESLDDIRALLPDSGKAVLFAGLGGGAGTGAMPTLAREVIQRDLNLLVAVTLPFGLEAERREAALAGLKELEAIGVTIITHDHAEHLTGFAGLEEALASSAESLAERVQLWTMGELDAH
;
A
#
# COMPACT_ATOMS: atom_id res chain seq x y z
N MET A 1 -7.12 12.54 20.56
CA MET A 1 -6.06 12.71 19.54
C MET A 1 -6.58 12.12 18.24
N LYS A 2 -6.37 12.73 17.08
CA LYS A 2 -6.78 12.11 15.81
C LYS A 2 -5.93 10.86 15.58
N GLU A 3 -6.56 9.70 15.41
CA GLU A 3 -5.85 8.44 15.18
C GLU A 3 -5.17 8.46 13.80
N LEU A 4 -3.96 7.89 13.71
CA LEU A 4 -3.26 7.64 12.46
C LEU A 4 -3.09 6.13 12.33
N ILE A 5 -3.56 5.56 11.21
CA ILE A 5 -3.26 4.19 10.83
C ILE A 5 -2.37 4.16 9.58
N VAL A 6 -1.31 3.37 9.65
CA VAL A 6 -0.36 3.10 8.58
C VAL A 6 -0.60 1.68 8.08
N ILE A 7 -1.03 1.54 6.82
CA ILE A 7 -1.47 0.27 6.25
C ILE A 7 -0.57 -0.13 5.08
N GLY A 8 0.18 -1.22 5.22
CA GLY A 8 0.96 -1.80 4.11
C GLY A 8 0.16 -2.88 3.38
N VAL A 9 0.05 -2.79 2.05
CA VAL A 9 -0.75 -3.72 1.23
C VAL A 9 0.16 -4.50 0.27
N GLY A 10 0.16 -5.83 0.41
CA GLY A 10 1.07 -6.72 -0.30
C GLY A 10 2.51 -6.66 0.23
N GLY A 11 3.41 -7.43 -0.38
CA GLY A 11 4.80 -7.56 0.09
C GLY A 11 5.59 -6.24 0.07
N ALA A 12 5.59 -5.53 -1.07
CA ALA A 12 6.25 -4.22 -1.16
C ALA A 12 5.59 -3.18 -0.25
N GLY A 13 4.25 -3.18 -0.17
CA GLY A 13 3.51 -2.28 0.71
C GLY A 13 3.86 -2.48 2.18
N LEU A 14 4.05 -3.73 2.63
CA LEU A 14 4.54 -4.06 3.97
C LEU A 14 5.90 -3.39 4.25
N SER A 15 6.89 -3.58 3.39
CA SER A 15 8.22 -2.98 3.58
C SER A 15 8.18 -1.44 3.58
N LEU A 16 7.43 -0.84 2.65
CA LEU A 16 7.24 0.61 2.57
C LEU A 16 6.58 1.16 3.84
N ALA A 17 5.48 0.53 4.28
CA ALA A 17 4.74 0.93 5.46
C ALA A 17 5.57 0.78 6.74
N GLN A 18 6.38 -0.27 6.87
CA GLN A 18 7.29 -0.44 8.01
C GLN A 18 8.32 0.68 8.08
N GLN A 19 8.89 1.09 6.94
CA GLN A 19 9.84 2.20 6.91
C GLN A 19 9.18 3.52 7.31
N ALA A 20 8.00 3.82 6.76
CA ALA A 20 7.25 5.02 7.12
C ALA A 20 6.80 5.01 8.59
N HIS A 21 6.33 3.88 9.11
CA HIS A 21 5.83 3.74 10.48
C HIS A 21 6.91 4.04 11.53
N LYS A 22 8.17 3.68 11.29
CA LYS A 22 9.30 4.07 12.15
C LYS A 22 9.44 5.59 12.31
N ARG A 23 9.02 6.35 11.30
CA ARG A 23 9.18 7.81 11.21
C ARG A 23 7.95 8.57 11.70
N ILE A 24 6.75 8.10 11.37
CA ILE A 24 5.49 8.81 11.65
C ILE A 24 4.68 8.21 12.82
N GLY A 25 5.00 6.99 13.26
CA GLY A 25 4.27 6.29 14.32
C GLY A 25 2.82 5.95 13.95
N GLY A 26 1.97 5.84 14.98
CA GLY A 26 0.55 5.48 14.83
C GLY A 26 0.28 3.97 14.90
N ARG A 27 -0.95 3.56 14.60
CA ARG A 27 -1.33 2.15 14.51
C ARG A 27 -0.80 1.57 13.20
N PHE A 28 -0.23 0.36 13.27
CA PHE A 28 0.30 -0.33 12.10
C PHE A 28 -0.60 -1.51 11.73
N LEU A 29 -0.84 -1.70 10.43
CA LEU A 29 -1.53 -2.86 9.88
C LEU A 29 -0.89 -3.27 8.55
N ALA A 30 -0.66 -4.56 8.37
CA ALA A 30 -0.24 -5.15 7.11
C ALA A 30 -1.36 -6.04 6.57
N ILE A 31 -1.72 -5.84 5.30
CA ILE A 31 -2.74 -6.60 4.60
C ILE A 31 -2.07 -7.32 3.44
N ASN A 32 -2.11 -8.65 3.42
CA ASN A 32 -1.49 -9.42 2.35
C ASN A 32 -2.26 -10.71 2.07
N THR A 33 -2.17 -11.22 0.84
CA THR A 33 -2.71 -12.55 0.53
C THR A 33 -1.70 -13.65 0.87
N ASP A 34 -0.41 -13.31 0.83
CA ASP A 34 0.67 -14.18 1.30
C ASP A 34 0.77 -14.10 2.82
N SER A 35 0.61 -15.24 3.47
CA SER A 35 0.66 -15.36 4.92
C SER A 35 2.07 -15.34 5.47
N GLU A 36 3.09 -15.72 4.68
CA GLU A 36 4.46 -15.86 5.17
C GLU A 36 5.01 -14.55 5.74
N PRO A 37 4.94 -13.40 5.02
CA PRO A 37 5.49 -12.14 5.52
C PRO A 37 4.75 -11.58 6.74
N LEU A 38 3.56 -12.10 7.05
CA LEU A 38 2.73 -11.61 8.16
C LEU A 38 3.00 -12.37 9.47
N LYS A 39 3.63 -13.55 9.42
CA LYS A 39 3.91 -14.38 10.61
C LYS A 39 4.87 -13.71 11.58
N ASP A 40 5.77 -12.87 11.07
CA ASP A 40 6.78 -12.18 11.87
C ASP A 40 6.24 -10.89 12.53
N LEU A 41 4.99 -10.51 12.23
CA LEU A 41 4.38 -9.32 12.79
C LEU A 41 3.80 -9.58 14.19
N PRO A 42 3.82 -8.58 15.08
CA PRO A 42 3.09 -8.64 16.34
C PRO A 42 1.61 -8.98 16.14
N ALA A 43 1.02 -9.66 17.14
CA ALA A 43 -0.39 -10.02 17.11
C ALA A 43 -1.29 -8.78 16.86
N GLY A 44 -2.23 -8.90 15.93
CA GLY A 44 -3.14 -7.82 15.54
C GLY A 44 -2.58 -6.80 14.53
N GLN A 45 -1.33 -6.95 14.09
CA GLN A 45 -0.73 -6.08 13.07
C GLN A 45 -0.73 -6.67 11.65
N GLY A 46 -1.15 -7.93 11.47
CA GLY A 46 -1.23 -8.59 10.17
C GLY A 46 -2.63 -9.14 9.91
N LEU A 47 -3.13 -8.94 8.69
CA LEU A 47 -4.35 -9.53 8.16
C LEU A 47 -4.05 -10.30 6.87
N VAL A 48 -4.27 -11.61 6.90
CA VAL A 48 -4.30 -12.42 5.69
C VAL A 48 -5.66 -12.23 5.02
N ILE A 49 -5.67 -11.72 3.79
CA ILE A 49 -6.87 -11.60 2.97
C ILE A 49 -6.91 -12.69 1.89
N GLY A 50 -8.08 -13.01 1.38
CA GLY A 50 -8.18 -14.03 0.34
C GLY A 50 -8.03 -15.50 0.83
N PRO A 51 -8.49 -15.93 2.03
CA PRO A 51 -8.35 -17.33 2.43
C PRO A 51 -8.97 -18.31 1.43
N HIS A 52 -10.04 -17.93 0.73
CA HIS A 52 -10.69 -18.76 -0.29
C HIS A 52 -10.10 -18.52 -1.68
N SER A 53 -9.89 -17.26 -2.08
CA SER A 53 -9.36 -16.94 -3.40
C SER A 53 -7.87 -17.27 -3.56
N CYS A 54 -7.09 -17.13 -2.49
CA CYS A 54 -5.62 -17.18 -2.49
C CYS A 54 -5.03 -18.28 -1.61
N GLY A 55 -5.73 -18.72 -0.56
CA GLY A 55 -5.29 -19.82 0.30
C GLY A 55 -3.96 -19.54 1.00
N GLY A 56 -3.74 -18.30 1.45
CA GLY A 56 -2.52 -17.87 2.13
C GLY A 56 -1.28 -17.72 1.23
N LYS A 57 -1.46 -17.72 -0.10
CA LYS A 57 -0.40 -17.52 -1.10
C LYS A 57 -0.50 -16.15 -1.76
N SER A 58 0.62 -15.67 -2.31
CA SER A 58 0.66 -14.44 -3.09
C SER A 58 -0.30 -14.47 -4.29
N ALA A 59 -1.08 -13.41 -4.46
CA ALA A 59 -1.97 -13.25 -5.61
C ALA A 59 -1.16 -13.07 -6.90
N VAL A 60 -1.38 -13.98 -7.85
CA VAL A 60 -0.66 -14.00 -9.14
C VAL A 60 -1.15 -12.95 -10.14
N SER A 61 -2.26 -12.25 -9.85
CA SER A 61 -2.80 -11.20 -10.72
C SER A 61 -3.59 -10.16 -9.93
N PRO A 62 -3.72 -8.91 -10.43
CA PRO A 62 -4.55 -7.88 -9.80
C PRO A 62 -6.01 -8.31 -9.62
N ALA A 63 -6.58 -9.03 -10.59
CA ALA A 63 -7.95 -9.54 -10.48
C ALA A 63 -8.12 -10.49 -9.29
N ARG A 64 -7.12 -11.35 -9.04
CA ARG A 64 -7.13 -12.25 -7.87
C ARG A 64 -6.94 -11.49 -6.56
N GLY A 65 -6.07 -10.46 -6.53
CA GLY A 65 -5.90 -9.58 -5.37
C GLY A 65 -7.17 -8.79 -5.05
N ARG A 66 -7.91 -8.35 -6.06
CA ARG A 66 -9.22 -7.69 -5.91
C ARG A 66 -10.25 -8.61 -5.28
N LYS A 67 -10.38 -9.83 -5.80
CA LYS A 67 -11.27 -10.83 -5.21
C LYS A 67 -10.90 -11.12 -3.74
N ALA A 68 -9.60 -11.18 -3.45
CA ALA A 68 -9.09 -11.44 -2.10
C ALA A 68 -9.45 -10.34 -1.10
N VAL A 69 -9.42 -9.07 -1.49
CA VAL A 69 -9.83 -7.98 -0.60
C VAL A 69 -11.34 -7.92 -0.45
N GLU A 70 -12.09 -8.17 -1.53
CA GLU A 70 -13.55 -8.16 -1.53
C GLU A 70 -14.13 -9.23 -0.60
N GLU A 71 -13.51 -10.42 -0.56
CA GLU A 71 -13.94 -11.49 0.35
C GLU A 71 -13.60 -11.23 1.83
N SER A 72 -12.70 -10.27 2.12
CA SER A 72 -12.23 -9.97 3.48
C SER A 72 -12.64 -8.57 3.95
N LEU A 73 -13.63 -7.94 3.31
CA LEU A 73 -14.04 -6.57 3.61
C LEU A 73 -14.50 -6.37 5.06
N ASP A 74 -15.22 -7.33 5.62
CA ASP A 74 -15.74 -7.20 6.98
C ASP A 74 -14.61 -7.21 8.03
N ASP A 75 -13.59 -8.05 7.83
CA ASP A 75 -12.38 -8.07 8.67
C ASP A 75 -11.61 -6.76 8.55
N ILE A 76 -11.46 -6.24 7.33
CA ILE A 76 -10.78 -4.97 7.06
C ILE A 76 -11.52 -3.83 7.77
N ARG A 77 -12.85 -3.77 7.63
CA ARG A 77 -13.69 -2.76 8.26
C ARG A 77 -13.53 -2.78 9.78
N ALA A 78 -13.50 -3.95 10.40
CA ALA A 78 -13.32 -4.07 11.85
C ALA A 78 -11.95 -3.52 12.33
N LEU A 79 -10.95 -3.48 11.45
CA LEU A 79 -9.60 -2.99 11.75
C LEU A 79 -9.37 -1.52 11.37
N LEU A 80 -10.32 -0.86 10.71
CA LEU A 80 -10.22 0.56 10.40
C LEU A 80 -10.74 1.41 11.57
N PRO A 81 -10.10 2.55 11.87
CA PRO A 81 -10.60 3.44 12.92
C PRO A 81 -11.89 4.14 12.48
N ASP A 82 -12.63 4.69 13.43
CA ASP A 82 -13.88 5.42 13.16
C ASP A 82 -13.64 6.90 12.83
N SER A 83 -12.43 7.42 13.06
CA SER A 83 -12.04 8.77 12.66
C SER A 83 -10.52 8.92 12.63
N GLY A 84 -10.01 9.87 11.86
CA GLY A 84 -8.58 10.20 11.83
C GLY A 84 -7.97 10.21 10.44
N LYS A 85 -6.71 9.80 10.36
CA LYS A 85 -5.93 9.71 9.12
C LYS A 85 -5.60 8.25 8.82
N ALA A 86 -5.60 7.90 7.54
CA ALA A 86 -5.13 6.61 7.06
C ALA A 86 -4.09 6.83 5.96
N VAL A 87 -2.98 6.11 6.01
CA VAL A 87 -2.00 6.08 4.93
C VAL A 87 -1.90 4.66 4.41
N LEU A 88 -2.22 4.46 3.13
CA LEU A 88 -2.11 3.18 2.45
C LEU A 88 -0.81 3.12 1.64
N PHE A 89 -0.05 2.04 1.75
CA PHE A 89 1.19 1.81 1.01
C PHE A 89 1.08 0.57 0.12
N ALA A 90 1.50 0.67 -1.14
CA ALA A 90 1.71 -0.50 -2.00
C ALA A 90 2.78 -0.29 -3.06
N GLY A 91 3.48 -1.36 -3.42
CA GLY A 91 4.10 -1.45 -4.73
C GLY A 91 3.08 -1.94 -5.75
N LEU A 92 2.78 -1.10 -6.75
CA LEU A 92 1.88 -1.46 -7.85
C LEU A 92 2.61 -2.36 -8.86
N GLY A 93 1.84 -3.11 -9.64
CA GLY A 93 2.32 -4.10 -10.62
C GLY A 93 2.38 -5.54 -10.11
N GLY A 94 2.23 -5.77 -8.80
CA GLY A 94 1.96 -7.11 -8.23
C GLY A 94 0.46 -7.43 -8.19
N GLY A 95 0.09 -8.65 -7.76
CA GLY A 95 -1.33 -9.01 -7.67
C GLY A 95 -2.05 -8.44 -6.44
N ALA A 96 -1.46 -8.57 -5.25
CA ALA A 96 -2.11 -8.14 -4.00
C ALA A 96 -2.25 -6.61 -3.93
N GLY A 97 -1.14 -5.86 -4.00
CA GLY A 97 -1.16 -4.39 -3.92
C GLY A 97 -2.06 -3.74 -4.97
N THR A 98 -1.80 -4.01 -6.26
CA THR A 98 -2.57 -3.45 -7.38
C THR A 98 -4.04 -3.81 -7.34
N GLY A 99 -4.36 -5.06 -7.00
CA GLY A 99 -5.74 -5.54 -6.97
C GLY A 99 -6.53 -5.01 -5.79
N ALA A 100 -5.91 -4.93 -4.62
CA ALA A 100 -6.59 -4.61 -3.37
C ALA A 100 -6.71 -3.09 -3.12
N MET A 101 -5.72 -2.30 -3.58
CA MET A 101 -5.62 -0.89 -3.23
C MET A 101 -6.87 -0.07 -3.60
N PRO A 102 -7.47 -0.19 -4.80
CA PRO A 102 -8.66 0.60 -5.14
C PRO A 102 -9.86 0.29 -4.24
N THR A 103 -10.06 -0.97 -3.88
CA THR A 103 -11.15 -1.37 -2.98
C THR A 103 -10.90 -0.87 -1.56
N LEU A 104 -9.68 -1.04 -1.03
CA LEU A 104 -9.31 -0.51 0.29
C LEU A 104 -9.48 1.02 0.38
N ALA A 105 -9.07 1.74 -0.66
CA ALA A 105 -9.21 3.20 -0.71
C ALA A 105 -10.69 3.63 -0.59
N ARG A 106 -11.60 2.94 -1.31
CA ARG A 106 -13.05 3.22 -1.21
C ARG A 106 -13.59 2.97 0.19
N GLU A 107 -13.19 1.88 0.84
CA GLU A 107 -13.63 1.55 2.21
C GLU A 107 -13.14 2.57 3.24
N VAL A 108 -11.91 3.06 3.09
CA VAL A 108 -11.36 4.11 3.95
C VAL A 108 -12.11 5.43 3.77
N ILE A 109 -12.42 5.82 2.52
CA ILE A 109 -13.22 7.03 2.23
C ILE A 109 -14.62 6.92 2.82
N GLN A 110 -15.27 5.75 2.70
CA GLN A 110 -16.61 5.53 3.26
C GLN A 110 -16.65 5.69 4.79
N ARG A 111 -15.51 5.56 5.47
CA ARG A 111 -15.35 5.78 6.91
C ARG A 111 -14.97 7.22 7.29
N ASP A 112 -14.99 8.16 6.34
CA ASP A 112 -14.65 9.58 6.56
C ASP A 112 -13.23 9.77 7.15
N LEU A 113 -12.31 8.87 6.79
CA LEU A 113 -10.90 8.98 7.15
C LEU A 113 -10.18 9.85 6.13
N ASN A 114 -9.34 10.77 6.60
CA ASN A 114 -8.47 11.53 5.72
C ASN A 114 -7.39 10.59 5.16
N LEU A 115 -7.51 10.26 3.87
CA LEU A 115 -6.76 9.21 3.20
C LEU A 115 -5.62 9.78 2.35
N LEU A 116 -4.44 9.22 2.55
CA LEU A 116 -3.31 9.34 1.64
C LEU A 116 -2.95 7.95 1.08
N VAL A 117 -2.75 7.86 -0.24
CA VAL A 117 -2.26 6.63 -0.89
C VAL A 117 -0.83 6.86 -1.38
N ALA A 118 0.13 6.12 -0.84
CA ALA A 118 1.54 6.18 -1.23
C ALA A 118 1.93 4.91 -2.00
N VAL A 119 2.35 5.06 -3.26
CA VAL A 119 2.61 3.93 -4.15
C VAL A 119 3.94 4.02 -4.88
N THR A 120 4.55 2.85 -5.14
CA THR A 120 5.67 2.74 -6.08
C THR A 120 5.22 2.13 -7.41
N LEU A 121 5.84 2.57 -8.51
CA LEU A 121 5.70 1.95 -9.84
C LEU A 121 6.95 1.11 -10.18
N PRO A 122 6.80 -0.04 -10.87
CA PRO A 122 7.91 -0.94 -11.20
C PRO A 122 9.01 -0.29 -12.06
N PHE A 123 10.20 -0.92 -12.06
CA PHE A 123 11.29 -0.52 -12.94
C PHE A 123 10.88 -0.65 -14.41
N GLY A 124 11.47 0.18 -15.28
CA GLY A 124 11.11 0.23 -16.71
C GLY A 124 11.29 -1.09 -17.48
N LEU A 125 12.13 -2.00 -16.98
CA LEU A 125 12.39 -3.31 -17.58
C LEU A 125 11.27 -4.35 -17.31
N GLU A 126 10.35 -4.07 -16.38
CA GLU A 126 9.30 -4.98 -15.96
C GLU A 126 7.97 -4.71 -16.69
N ALA A 127 7.95 -4.89 -18.01
CA ALA A 127 6.85 -4.42 -18.88
C ALA A 127 5.44 -4.86 -18.43
N GLU A 128 5.22 -6.16 -18.19
CA GLU A 128 3.90 -6.68 -17.76
C GLU A 128 3.46 -6.13 -16.40
N ARG A 129 4.41 -6.04 -15.44
CA ARG A 129 4.12 -5.48 -14.11
C ARG A 129 3.82 -3.99 -14.22
N ARG A 130 4.50 -3.27 -15.11
CA ARG A 130 4.30 -1.84 -15.32
C ARG A 130 2.94 -1.56 -15.95
N GLU A 131 2.49 -2.36 -16.91
CA GLU A 131 1.14 -2.25 -17.46
C GLU A 131 0.07 -2.41 -16.36
N ALA A 132 0.20 -3.47 -15.55
CA ALA A 132 -0.69 -3.69 -14.42
C ALA A 132 -0.63 -2.53 -13.40
N ALA A 133 0.55 -1.99 -13.13
CA ALA A 133 0.74 -0.88 -12.20
C ALA A 133 0.03 0.39 -12.67
N LEU A 134 0.20 0.76 -13.95
CA LEU A 134 -0.44 1.94 -14.54
C LEU A 134 -1.97 1.79 -14.58
N ALA A 135 -2.47 0.59 -14.87
CA ALA A 135 -3.90 0.31 -14.80
C ALA A 135 -4.46 0.47 -13.38
N GLY A 136 -3.75 -0.03 -12.37
CA GLY A 136 -4.11 0.14 -10.96
C GLY A 136 -4.04 1.60 -10.49
N LEU A 137 -3.00 2.33 -10.91
CA LEU A 137 -2.86 3.76 -10.61
C LEU A 137 -4.02 4.56 -11.20
N LYS A 138 -4.37 4.32 -12.47
CA LYS A 138 -5.51 4.97 -13.12
C LYS A 138 -6.83 4.72 -12.41
N GLU A 139 -7.04 3.53 -11.85
CA GLU A 139 -8.23 3.26 -11.05
C GLU A 139 -8.23 4.05 -9.74
N LEU A 140 -7.07 4.21 -9.08
CA LEU A 140 -6.96 5.04 -7.88
C LEU A 140 -7.22 6.51 -8.18
N GLU A 141 -6.64 7.04 -9.26
CA GLU A 141 -6.88 8.41 -9.72
C GLU A 141 -8.38 8.66 -9.98
N ALA A 142 -9.07 7.68 -10.57
CA ALA A 142 -10.51 7.76 -10.82
C ALA A 142 -11.37 7.77 -9.54
N ILE A 143 -10.84 7.34 -8.39
CA ILE A 143 -11.52 7.45 -7.09
C ILE A 143 -11.43 8.90 -6.54
N GLY A 144 -10.47 9.69 -6.99
CA GLY A 144 -10.25 11.06 -6.51
C GLY A 144 -9.56 11.13 -5.14
N VAL A 145 -8.76 10.12 -4.81
CA VAL A 145 -7.91 10.13 -3.60
C VAL A 145 -6.63 10.91 -3.83
N THR A 146 -6.01 11.40 -2.76
CA THR A 146 -4.65 11.94 -2.81
C THR A 146 -3.65 10.81 -2.98
N ILE A 147 -2.79 10.93 -4.00
CA ILE A 147 -1.79 9.90 -4.33
C ILE A 147 -0.39 10.52 -4.34
N ILE A 148 0.53 9.89 -3.62
CA ILE A 148 1.97 10.12 -3.70
C ILE A 148 2.58 8.94 -4.43
N THR A 149 3.10 9.20 -5.63
CA THR A 149 3.75 8.17 -6.45
C THR A 149 5.27 8.34 -6.45
N HIS A 150 6.00 7.23 -6.41
CA HIS A 150 7.42 7.16 -6.72
C HIS A 150 7.62 6.19 -7.89
N ASP A 151 8.19 6.67 -9.01
CA ASP A 151 8.42 5.85 -10.20
C ASP A 151 9.87 5.36 -10.25
N HIS A 152 10.08 4.05 -10.14
CA HIS A 152 11.41 3.46 -10.23
C HIS A 152 12.04 3.59 -11.61
N ALA A 153 11.26 3.83 -12.68
CA ALA A 153 11.81 4.05 -14.01
C ALA A 153 12.61 5.34 -14.14
N GLU A 154 12.33 6.35 -13.30
CA GLU A 154 13.01 7.65 -13.32
C GLU A 154 14.43 7.59 -12.73
N HIS A 155 14.77 6.53 -11.99
CA HIS A 155 16.02 6.38 -11.24
C HIS A 155 17.02 5.39 -11.86
N LEU A 156 16.92 5.10 -13.16
CA LEU A 156 17.87 4.24 -13.89
C LEU A 156 19.23 4.91 -14.19
N THR A 157 19.69 5.82 -13.32
CA THR A 157 21.01 6.46 -13.46
C THR A 157 21.94 6.00 -12.34
N GLY A 158 22.73 4.96 -12.61
CA GLY A 158 23.85 4.54 -11.76
C GLY A 158 23.76 3.09 -11.29
N PHE A 159 24.92 2.49 -11.01
CA PHE A 159 25.11 1.10 -10.54
C PHE A 159 24.55 0.81 -9.13
N ALA A 160 23.48 1.49 -8.70
CA ALA A 160 22.81 1.16 -7.45
C ALA A 160 22.16 -0.23 -7.57
N GLY A 161 22.38 -1.08 -6.58
CA GLY A 161 21.74 -2.40 -6.53
C GLY A 161 20.22 -2.26 -6.39
N LEU A 162 19.46 -3.27 -6.82
CA LEU A 162 17.99 -3.30 -6.67
C LEU A 162 17.54 -2.98 -5.24
N GLU A 163 18.24 -3.54 -4.25
CA GLU A 163 17.95 -3.33 -2.83
C GLU A 163 18.16 -1.87 -2.41
N GLU A 164 19.23 -1.23 -2.87
CA GLU A 164 19.51 0.17 -2.58
C GLU A 164 18.46 1.10 -3.21
N ALA A 165 18.05 0.81 -4.46
CA ALA A 165 16.99 1.56 -5.13
C ALA A 165 15.65 1.43 -4.40
N LEU A 166 15.28 0.24 -3.95
CA LEU A 166 14.07 0.01 -3.15
C LEU A 166 14.15 0.72 -1.79
N ALA A 167 15.29 0.67 -1.09
CA ALA A 167 15.49 1.36 0.17
C ALA A 167 15.38 2.89 0.01
N SER A 168 16.01 3.44 -1.03
CA SER A 168 15.93 4.87 -1.36
C SER A 168 14.48 5.32 -1.63
N SER A 169 13.72 4.52 -2.38
CA SER A 169 12.30 4.82 -2.64
C SER A 169 11.44 4.79 -1.37
N ALA A 170 11.73 3.85 -0.46
CA ALA A 170 11.02 3.73 0.80
C ALA A 170 11.26 4.95 1.69
N GLU A 171 12.50 5.44 1.76
CA GLU A 171 12.84 6.65 2.49
C GLU A 171 12.17 7.88 1.87
N SER A 172 12.25 8.04 0.54
CA SER A 172 11.61 9.15 -0.17
C SER A 172 10.10 9.21 0.05
N LEU A 173 9.41 8.06 0.01
CA LEU A 173 7.97 8.01 0.32
C LEU A 173 7.69 8.30 1.79
N ALA A 174 8.49 7.77 2.73
CA ALA A 174 8.32 8.02 4.15
C ALA A 174 8.45 9.52 4.49
N GLU A 175 9.38 10.22 3.86
CA GLU A 175 9.56 11.67 4.02
C GLU A 175 8.35 12.46 3.54
N ARG A 176 7.87 12.18 2.33
CA ARG A 176 6.71 12.88 1.76
C ARG A 176 5.43 12.61 2.56
N VAL A 177 5.26 11.38 3.05
CA VAL A 177 4.15 11.02 3.94
C VAL A 177 4.25 11.76 5.27
N GLN A 178 5.46 11.88 5.85
CA GLN A 178 5.65 12.64 7.09
C GLN A 178 5.19 14.10 6.92
N LEU A 179 5.60 14.78 5.85
CA LEU A 179 5.19 16.15 5.55
C LEU A 179 3.66 16.26 5.44
N TRP A 180 3.00 15.32 4.76
CA TRP A 180 1.54 15.27 4.70
C TRP A 180 0.89 15.05 6.08
N THR A 181 1.46 14.18 6.92
CA THR A 181 0.93 13.96 8.27
C THR A 181 1.03 15.22 9.14
N MET A 182 2.03 16.05 8.90
CA MET A 182 2.26 17.35 9.56
C MET A 182 1.41 18.49 8.96
N GLY A 183 0.79 18.28 7.80
CA GLY A 183 0.04 19.32 7.09
C GLY A 183 0.92 20.31 6.33
N GLU A 184 2.16 19.93 6.05
CA GLU A 184 3.16 20.74 5.32
C GLU A 184 3.25 20.38 3.84
N LEU A 185 2.53 19.35 3.41
CA LEU A 185 2.35 18.99 2.01
C LEU A 185 0.86 19.07 1.68
N ASP A 186 0.49 20.06 0.86
CA ASP A 186 -0.84 20.12 0.29
C ASP A 186 -1.02 18.95 -0.67
N ALA A 187 -2.04 18.16 -0.39
CA ALA A 187 -2.52 17.10 -1.23
C ALA A 187 -3.16 17.72 -2.50
N HIS A 188 -2.40 17.82 -3.59
CA HIS A 188 -2.93 18.17 -4.91
C HIS A 188 -3.02 16.92 -5.78
#